data_AF-A0A4V1SE45-F1
#
_entry.id   AF-A0A4V1SE45-F1
#
_cell.length_a   1.000
_cell.length_b   1.000
_cell.length_c   1.000
_cell.angle_alpha   90.00
_cell.angle_beta   90.00
_cell.angle_gamma   90.00
#
_symmetry.space_group_name_H-M   'P 1'
#
loop_
_entity.id
_entity.type
_entity.pdbx_description
1 polymer ?
#
loop_
_entity_poly.entity_id
_entity_poly.type
_entity_poly.pdbx_seq_one_letter_code
_entity_poly.pdbx_strand_id
1 'polypeptide(L)'
;RCIQCTRCVRFAEEVAGVEEIGAIYRGEDMQITTYLEHAFKSELSGNTVDLCPVGALTHKPVAFEYRPWELKRTMSIDVMDAVGTNIRLDSRGRQVMRVLPRINEDVNEEWAHDKTRYHVDALVRRRLDKPFVRVKGQLVEATWDEAFDAIAAIAKKAGSSVAAIAGDLLDCETMFAAKKLVNGLGSTLLEGRQTGMAYDVTNLGSVAFNTTIAEIENADAILLVGSNLRWEAPLINTRVRKAIKRGAKVFAIGEETDLTYKVQWLGNDLGLLGKMPSEVSEVIEAAKNPVLILGPGALKDGHGPALAVASSFMRPATEGQNAWNGFNVVHTAAARMGGLMLGWAQPGGIADVVAADPKLTFFLGADEVDFATFAGTFKVYIGHHGDKGAHHADVILPAATYAEKPGTYVNLEGRVQRADFIGERAQDRPVLAG
;
A
#
# COMPACT_ATOMS: atom_id res chain seq x y z
N ARG A 1 10.60 -28.76 -19.48
CA ARG A 1 10.57 -27.41 -20.12
C ARG A 1 11.68 -26.50 -19.59
N CYS A 2 12.15 -26.68 -18.35
CA CYS A 2 13.30 -25.95 -17.85
C CYS A 2 14.53 -26.20 -18.74
N ILE A 3 15.33 -25.16 -18.93
CA ILE A 3 16.62 -25.18 -19.65
C ILE A 3 17.81 -24.94 -18.70
N GLN A 4 17.57 -25.09 -17.39
CA GLN A 4 18.59 -24.99 -16.34
C GLN A 4 19.41 -23.68 -16.35
N CYS A 5 18.82 -22.56 -16.79
CA CYS A 5 19.50 -21.25 -16.85
C CYS A 5 19.78 -20.58 -15.48
N THR A 6 19.35 -21.21 -14.39
CA THR A 6 19.51 -20.78 -12.98
C THR A 6 19.01 -19.38 -12.60
N ARG A 7 18.24 -18.70 -13.47
CA ARG A 7 17.66 -17.37 -13.16
C ARG A 7 16.76 -17.37 -11.92
N CYS A 8 15.90 -18.37 -11.77
CA CYS A 8 15.00 -18.47 -10.61
C CYS A 8 15.77 -18.73 -9.30
N VAL A 9 16.83 -19.54 -9.35
CA VAL A 9 17.70 -19.81 -8.19
C VAL A 9 18.39 -18.53 -7.75
N ARG A 10 19.06 -17.83 -8.68
CA ARG A 10 19.71 -16.54 -8.40
C ARG A 10 18.74 -15.49 -7.91
N PHE A 11 17.54 -15.39 -8.48
CA PHE A 11 16.53 -14.45 -7.99
C PHE A 11 16.12 -14.76 -6.55
N ALA A 12 15.85 -16.03 -6.25
CA ALA A 12 15.44 -16.46 -4.91
C ALA A 12 16.52 -16.09 -3.87
N GLU A 13 17.78 -16.41 -4.14
CA GLU A 13 18.91 -16.13 -3.25
C GLU A 13 19.27 -14.63 -3.19
N GLU A 14 19.40 -13.99 -4.35
CA GLU A 14 19.99 -12.67 -4.44
C GLU A 14 18.98 -11.54 -4.19
N VAL A 15 17.75 -11.66 -4.68
CA VAL A 15 16.74 -10.59 -4.63
C VAL A 15 15.70 -10.88 -3.54
N ALA A 16 15.04 -12.04 -3.60
CA ALA A 16 14.02 -12.41 -2.62
C ALA A 16 14.63 -12.83 -1.26
N GLY A 17 15.93 -13.14 -1.22
CA GLY A 17 16.64 -13.49 0.00
C GLY A 17 16.19 -14.79 0.67
N VAL A 18 15.66 -15.72 -0.12
CA VAL A 18 15.15 -17.02 0.34
C VAL A 18 15.86 -18.15 -0.41
N GLU A 19 16.44 -19.08 0.32
CA GLU A 19 17.25 -20.19 -0.21
C GLU A 19 16.43 -21.47 -0.44
N GLU A 20 15.20 -21.34 -0.92
CA GLU A 20 14.28 -22.47 -1.05
C GLU A 20 14.34 -23.20 -2.40
N ILE A 21 14.82 -22.53 -3.46
CA ILE A 21 14.97 -23.11 -4.81
C ILE A 21 16.44 -23.35 -5.09
N GLY A 22 16.79 -24.57 -5.50
CA GLY A 22 18.17 -24.96 -5.82
C GLY A 22 18.28 -25.85 -7.06
N ALA A 23 19.52 -26.14 -7.45
CA ALA A 23 19.85 -27.15 -8.44
C ALA A 23 20.36 -28.41 -7.72
N ILE A 24 19.66 -29.52 -7.87
CA ILE A 24 20.09 -30.83 -7.36
C ILE A 24 20.59 -31.72 -8.50
N TYR A 25 21.33 -32.77 -8.15
CA TYR A 25 22.01 -33.67 -9.07
C TYR A 25 23.05 -32.95 -9.95
N ARG A 26 23.50 -33.60 -11.04
CA ARG A 26 24.55 -33.09 -11.92
C ARG A 26 24.36 -33.63 -13.35
N GLY A 27 24.84 -32.87 -14.34
CA GLY A 27 24.77 -33.27 -15.75
C GLY A 27 23.36 -33.12 -16.29
N GLU A 28 22.92 -34.07 -17.12
CA GLU A 28 21.59 -34.07 -17.71
C GLU A 28 20.47 -34.32 -16.68
N ASP A 29 20.80 -35.02 -15.59
CA ASP A 29 19.87 -35.27 -14.48
C ASP A 29 19.72 -34.08 -13.53
N MET A 30 20.37 -32.94 -13.83
CA MET A 30 20.27 -31.75 -12.99
C MET A 30 18.86 -31.17 -13.00
N GLN A 31 18.27 -31.07 -11.82
CA GLN A 31 16.89 -30.61 -11.62
C GLN A 31 16.86 -29.33 -10.79
N ILE A 32 16.10 -28.34 -11.29
CA ILE A 32 15.74 -27.17 -10.50
C ILE A 32 14.49 -27.52 -9.72
N THR A 33 14.59 -27.55 -8.39
CA THR A 33 13.50 -27.94 -7.50
C THR A 33 13.62 -27.23 -6.16
N THR A 34 12.61 -27.36 -5.31
CA THR A 34 12.71 -26.97 -3.90
C THR A 34 13.38 -28.09 -3.09
N TYR A 35 14.23 -27.72 -2.15
CA TYR A 35 15.11 -28.67 -1.44
C TYR A 35 14.35 -29.71 -0.59
N LEU A 36 13.07 -29.47 -0.26
CA LEU A 36 12.24 -30.31 0.63
C LEU A 36 10.79 -30.51 0.15
N GLU A 37 10.53 -30.43 -1.16
CA GLU A 37 9.16 -30.50 -1.74
C GLU A 37 8.17 -29.48 -1.14
N HIS A 38 8.66 -28.43 -0.48
CA HIS A 38 7.84 -27.36 0.04
C HIS A 38 7.53 -26.33 -1.05
N ALA A 39 6.42 -25.61 -0.86
CA ALA A 39 6.10 -24.47 -1.69
C ALA A 39 7.14 -23.36 -1.49
N PHE A 40 7.45 -22.64 -2.57
CA PHE A 40 8.32 -21.47 -2.53
C PHE A 40 7.63 -20.32 -1.76
N LYS A 41 8.02 -20.09 -0.51
CA LYS A 41 7.44 -19.12 0.42
C LYS A 41 8.21 -17.81 0.40
N SER A 42 7.84 -16.94 -0.53
CA SER A 42 8.25 -15.54 -0.52
C SER A 42 7.12 -14.68 -1.05
N GLU A 43 7.02 -13.47 -0.53
CA GLU A 43 6.18 -12.39 -1.00
C GLU A 43 6.55 -11.90 -2.42
N LEU A 44 7.73 -12.27 -2.93
CA LEU A 44 8.22 -11.94 -4.27
C LEU A 44 8.28 -13.18 -5.18
N SER A 45 7.66 -14.30 -4.80
CA SER A 45 7.84 -15.58 -5.48
C SER A 45 7.41 -15.55 -6.95
N GLY A 46 6.35 -14.81 -7.26
CA GLY A 46 5.75 -14.70 -8.59
C GLY A 46 6.64 -14.03 -9.63
N ASN A 47 7.66 -13.27 -9.22
CA ASN A 47 8.65 -12.68 -10.14
C ASN A 47 9.47 -13.76 -10.88
N THR A 48 9.60 -14.97 -10.30
CA THR A 48 10.30 -16.08 -10.96
C THR A 48 9.63 -16.52 -12.26
N VAL A 49 8.31 -16.30 -12.40
CA VAL A 49 7.56 -16.59 -13.62
C VAL A 49 7.96 -15.63 -14.74
N ASP A 50 8.15 -14.36 -14.43
CA ASP A 50 8.55 -13.34 -15.43
C ASP A 50 10.01 -13.55 -15.87
N LEU A 51 10.87 -13.95 -14.95
CA LEU A 51 12.29 -14.21 -15.22
C LEU A 51 12.53 -15.47 -16.04
N CYS A 52 11.63 -16.45 -15.96
CA CYS A 52 11.78 -17.71 -16.65
C CYS A 52 11.69 -17.49 -18.17
N PRO A 53 12.77 -17.69 -18.93
CA PRO A 53 12.77 -17.43 -20.37
C PRO A 53 11.95 -18.47 -21.17
N VAL A 54 11.41 -19.47 -20.47
CA VAL A 54 10.67 -20.62 -21.02
C VAL A 54 9.41 -20.84 -20.18
N GLY A 55 8.43 -21.57 -20.71
CA GLY A 55 7.20 -21.89 -19.96
C GLY A 55 7.34 -23.02 -18.93
N ALA A 56 8.45 -23.05 -18.19
CA ALA A 56 8.70 -24.01 -17.12
C ALA A 56 8.07 -23.58 -15.80
N LEU A 57 8.16 -22.28 -15.48
CA LEU A 57 7.43 -21.62 -14.40
C LEU A 57 6.35 -20.74 -15.03
N THR A 58 5.11 -20.88 -14.58
CA THR A 58 3.95 -20.17 -15.13
C THR A 58 2.98 -19.79 -14.03
N HIS A 59 2.22 -18.71 -14.19
CA HIS A 59 1.19 -18.32 -13.23
C HIS A 59 0.09 -19.38 -13.15
N LYS A 60 -0.02 -20.03 -11.99
CA LYS A 60 -1.04 -21.05 -11.73
C LYS A 60 -2.48 -20.51 -11.77
N PRO A 61 -2.82 -19.33 -11.20
CA PRO A 61 -4.21 -18.87 -11.14
C PRO A 61 -4.88 -18.65 -12.49
N VAL A 62 -4.08 -18.40 -13.53
CA VAL A 62 -4.56 -18.09 -14.89
C VAL A 62 -3.93 -19.00 -15.94
N ALA A 63 -3.55 -20.20 -15.51
CA ALA A 63 -3.00 -21.20 -16.38
C ALA A 63 -4.01 -21.56 -17.48
N PHE A 64 -3.57 -21.44 -18.74
CA PHE A 64 -4.34 -21.76 -19.95
C PHE A 64 -5.56 -20.88 -20.25
N GLU A 65 -5.87 -19.88 -19.43
CA GLU A 65 -7.03 -19.01 -19.59
C GLU A 65 -6.94 -18.04 -20.78
N TYR A 66 -5.73 -17.69 -21.24
CA TYR A 66 -5.52 -16.74 -22.34
C TYR A 66 -4.27 -17.06 -23.15
N ARG A 67 -4.06 -16.33 -24.24
CA ARG A 67 -2.76 -16.22 -24.93
C ARG A 67 -2.26 -14.77 -24.97
N PRO A 68 -0.93 -14.53 -24.91
CA PRO A 68 -0.40 -13.17 -24.80
C PRO A 68 -0.80 -12.19 -25.91
N TRP A 69 -1.11 -12.69 -27.11
CA TRP A 69 -1.56 -11.87 -28.25
C TRP A 69 -3.06 -11.51 -28.19
N GLU A 70 -3.84 -12.14 -27.32
CA GLU A 70 -5.26 -11.83 -27.10
C GLU A 70 -5.47 -10.66 -26.14
N LEU A 71 -4.41 -10.27 -25.42
CA LEU A 71 -4.50 -9.35 -24.29
C LEU A 71 -4.27 -7.90 -24.71
N LYS A 72 -5.19 -7.02 -24.29
CA LYS A 72 -4.98 -5.57 -24.31
C LYS A 72 -4.13 -5.19 -23.10
N ARG A 73 -3.10 -4.39 -23.34
CA ARG A 73 -2.13 -3.94 -22.34
C ARG A 73 -2.47 -2.52 -21.91
N THR A 74 -2.79 -2.33 -20.64
CA THR A 74 -3.01 -1.00 -20.05
C THR A 74 -1.91 -0.74 -19.02
N MET A 75 -1.26 0.42 -19.10
CA MET A 75 -0.26 0.84 -18.13
C MET A 75 -0.96 1.46 -16.92
N SER A 76 -0.69 0.96 -15.72
CA SER A 76 -1.40 1.37 -14.50
C SER A 76 -0.46 1.40 -13.30
N ILE A 77 -1.01 1.68 -12.11
CA ILE A 77 -0.27 1.77 -10.85
C ILE A 77 -0.93 0.83 -9.85
N ASP A 78 -0.11 0.14 -9.07
CA ASP A 78 -0.58 -0.74 -8.01
C ASP A 78 -1.05 0.07 -6.80
N VAL A 79 -2.06 -0.46 -6.12
CA VAL A 79 -2.68 0.15 -4.93
C VAL A 79 -2.66 -0.79 -3.72
N MET A 80 -2.01 -1.95 -3.81
CA MET A 80 -2.03 -3.00 -2.79
C MET A 80 -1.07 -2.75 -1.61
N ASP A 81 -0.20 -1.77 -1.74
CA ASP A 81 0.68 -1.19 -0.71
C ASP A 81 0.87 0.32 -0.99
N ALA A 82 1.70 1.01 -0.21
CA ALA A 82 2.00 2.42 -0.44
C ALA A 82 3.25 2.68 -1.29
N VAL A 83 3.87 1.64 -1.88
CA VAL A 83 5.06 1.80 -2.74
C VAL A 83 4.66 2.39 -4.10
N GLY A 84 3.45 2.06 -4.58
CA GLY A 84 2.97 2.53 -5.88
C GLY A 84 3.69 1.83 -7.03
N THR A 85 3.80 0.50 -6.96
CA THR A 85 4.48 -0.32 -7.97
C THR A 85 3.94 -0.01 -9.38
N ASN A 86 4.84 0.25 -10.34
CA ASN A 86 4.42 0.46 -11.72
C ASN A 86 4.01 -0.89 -12.33
N ILE A 87 2.77 -0.98 -12.84
CA ILE A 87 2.23 -2.24 -13.34
C ILE A 87 1.59 -2.10 -14.72
N ARG A 88 1.36 -3.25 -15.34
CA ARG A 88 0.62 -3.42 -16.58
C ARG A 88 -0.52 -4.39 -16.33
N LEU A 89 -1.74 -3.91 -16.55
CA LEU A 89 -2.94 -4.72 -16.53
C LEU A 89 -3.13 -5.32 -17.93
N ASP A 90 -2.99 -6.64 -18.02
CA ASP A 90 -3.29 -7.36 -19.25
C ASP A 90 -4.73 -7.88 -19.16
N SER A 91 -5.60 -7.38 -20.04
CA SER A 91 -7.04 -7.66 -20.02
C SER A 91 -7.50 -8.38 -21.29
N ARG A 92 -8.54 -9.20 -21.16
CA ARG A 92 -9.27 -9.79 -22.29
C ARG A 92 -10.72 -9.37 -22.18
N GLY A 93 -11.18 -8.56 -23.14
CA GLY A 93 -12.49 -7.91 -23.02
C GLY A 93 -12.56 -7.02 -21.77
N ARG A 94 -13.50 -7.32 -20.87
CA ARG A 94 -13.78 -6.52 -19.67
C ARG A 94 -13.08 -7.02 -18.40
N GLN A 95 -12.34 -8.14 -18.48
CA GLN A 95 -11.71 -8.78 -17.33
C GLN A 95 -10.20 -8.61 -17.38
N VAL A 96 -9.60 -8.22 -16.25
CA VAL A 96 -8.15 -8.30 -16.04
C VAL A 96 -7.77 -9.77 -15.90
N MET A 97 -6.85 -10.23 -16.74
CA MET A 97 -6.38 -11.62 -16.74
C MET A 97 -5.09 -11.77 -15.95
N ARG A 98 -4.21 -10.77 -15.94
CA ARG A 98 -3.01 -10.76 -15.09
C ARG A 98 -2.51 -9.34 -14.87
N VAL A 99 -1.70 -9.19 -13.83
CA VAL A 99 -0.91 -7.99 -13.54
C VAL A 99 0.56 -8.34 -13.68
N LEU A 100 1.29 -7.61 -14.51
CA LEU A 100 2.75 -7.70 -14.62
C LEU A 100 3.41 -6.39 -14.17
N PRO A 101 4.63 -6.43 -13.63
CA PRO A 101 5.38 -5.22 -13.34
C PRO A 101 5.77 -4.49 -14.63
N ARG A 102 6.06 -3.19 -14.50
CA ARG A 102 6.79 -2.40 -15.49
C ARG A 102 8.08 -1.90 -14.89
N ILE A 103 9.05 -1.70 -15.77
CA ILE A 103 10.35 -1.16 -15.39
C ILE A 103 10.18 0.27 -14.86
N ASN A 104 10.63 0.50 -13.64
CA ASN A 104 10.81 1.82 -13.04
C ASN A 104 11.93 1.75 -12.01
N GLU A 105 13.14 2.16 -12.41
CA GLU A 105 14.34 2.13 -11.58
C GLU A 105 14.20 2.92 -10.28
N ASP A 106 13.35 3.95 -10.26
CA ASP A 106 13.16 4.80 -9.09
C ASP A 106 12.27 4.14 -8.02
N VAL A 107 11.43 3.18 -8.42
CA VAL A 107 10.38 2.60 -7.55
C VAL A 107 10.62 1.09 -7.41
N ASN A 108 10.15 0.31 -8.37
CA ASN A 108 10.05 -1.15 -8.26
C ASN A 108 11.11 -1.93 -9.06
N GLU A 109 12.02 -1.25 -9.77
CA GLU A 109 12.87 -1.86 -10.80
C GLU A 109 11.97 -2.63 -11.77
N GLU A 110 12.12 -3.95 -11.86
CA GLU A 110 11.29 -4.84 -12.67
C GLU A 110 10.35 -5.71 -11.82
N TRP A 111 10.28 -5.48 -10.51
CA TRP A 111 9.62 -6.40 -9.57
C TRP A 111 8.20 -5.96 -9.20
N ALA A 112 7.41 -6.92 -8.74
CA ALA A 112 6.13 -6.69 -8.07
C ALA A 112 5.91 -7.80 -7.04
N HIS A 113 5.32 -7.47 -5.88
CA HIS A 113 5.00 -8.46 -4.87
C HIS A 113 3.77 -9.29 -5.25
N ASP A 114 3.61 -10.44 -4.61
CA ASP A 114 2.63 -11.44 -5.02
C ASP A 114 1.18 -10.98 -4.80
N LYS A 115 0.93 -10.16 -3.77
CA LYS A 115 -0.38 -9.50 -3.60
C LYS A 115 -0.75 -8.63 -4.81
N THR A 116 0.17 -7.83 -5.38
CA THR A 116 -0.04 -7.09 -6.64
C THR A 116 -0.38 -8.00 -7.80
N ARG A 117 0.33 -9.13 -7.91
CA ARG A 117 0.23 -10.05 -9.05
C ARG A 117 -1.04 -10.87 -9.06
N TYR A 118 -1.50 -11.29 -7.88
CA TYR A 118 -2.48 -12.38 -7.75
C TYR A 118 -3.82 -11.96 -7.15
N HIS A 119 -4.02 -10.71 -6.71
CA HIS A 119 -5.36 -10.22 -6.31
C HIS A 119 -6.35 -10.06 -7.47
N VAL A 120 -5.93 -10.35 -8.71
CA VAL A 120 -6.70 -10.11 -9.95
C VAL A 120 -8.08 -10.76 -9.93
N ASP A 121 -8.24 -11.91 -9.29
CA ASP A 121 -9.53 -12.60 -9.18
C ASP A 121 -10.54 -11.83 -8.30
N ALA A 122 -10.06 -11.00 -7.37
CA ALA A 122 -10.91 -10.13 -6.56
C ALA A 122 -11.66 -9.12 -7.43
N LEU A 123 -11.06 -8.63 -8.53
CA LEU A 123 -11.68 -7.63 -9.41
C LEU A 123 -12.98 -8.11 -10.07
N VAL A 124 -13.28 -9.42 -10.05
CA VAL A 124 -14.53 -10.01 -10.55
C VAL A 124 -15.39 -10.68 -9.48
N ARG A 125 -14.92 -10.79 -8.23
CA ARG A 125 -15.61 -11.49 -7.14
C ARG A 125 -16.11 -10.51 -6.09
N ARG A 126 -17.29 -10.79 -5.52
CA ARG A 126 -17.91 -9.98 -4.44
C ARG A 126 -17.99 -8.47 -4.78
N ARG A 127 -18.15 -8.16 -6.06
CA ARG A 127 -18.26 -6.78 -6.56
C ARG A 127 -19.62 -6.20 -6.23
N LEU A 128 -19.65 -4.94 -5.85
CA LEU A 128 -20.89 -4.15 -5.76
C LEU A 128 -21.23 -3.64 -7.16
N ASP A 129 -22.43 -3.96 -7.65
CA ASP A 129 -22.86 -3.69 -9.02
C ASP A 129 -24.14 -2.83 -9.11
N LYS A 130 -24.81 -2.60 -7.98
CA LYS A 130 -26.02 -1.77 -7.87
C LYS A 130 -26.10 -1.09 -6.49
N PRO A 131 -26.89 -0.01 -6.36
CA PRO A 131 -27.15 0.60 -5.05
C PRO A 131 -27.99 -0.30 -4.14
N PHE A 132 -27.78 -0.17 -2.84
CA PHE A 132 -28.61 -0.81 -1.82
C PHE A 132 -28.99 0.19 -0.73
N VAL A 133 -30.20 0.08 -0.18
CA VAL A 133 -30.69 0.86 0.95
C VAL A 133 -31.18 -0.09 2.04
N ARG A 134 -30.84 0.22 3.30
CA ARG A 134 -31.26 -0.57 4.44
C ARG A 134 -32.69 -0.24 4.83
N VAL A 135 -33.57 -1.23 4.71
CA VAL A 135 -34.98 -1.14 5.10
C VAL A 135 -35.25 -2.22 6.14
N LYS A 136 -35.72 -1.81 7.33
CA LYS A 136 -36.04 -2.73 8.45
C LYS A 136 -34.89 -3.69 8.79
N GLY A 137 -33.65 -3.21 8.74
CA GLY A 137 -32.44 -3.97 9.09
C GLY A 137 -31.83 -4.79 7.96
N GLN A 138 -32.47 -4.90 6.80
CA GLN A 138 -31.94 -5.63 5.64
C GLN A 138 -31.57 -4.67 4.50
N LEU A 139 -30.47 -4.96 3.81
CA LEU A 139 -30.10 -4.25 2.58
C LEU A 139 -30.98 -4.75 1.43
N VAL A 140 -31.72 -3.82 0.82
CA VAL A 140 -32.59 -4.09 -0.32
C VAL A 140 -32.02 -3.35 -1.54
N GLU A 141 -32.07 -3.98 -2.70
CA GLU A 141 -31.67 -3.35 -3.97
C GLU A 141 -32.47 -2.07 -4.19
N ALA A 142 -31.79 -1.01 -4.64
CA ALA A 142 -32.39 0.29 -4.90
C ALA A 142 -31.87 0.88 -6.22
N THR A 143 -32.62 1.82 -6.75
CA THR A 143 -32.18 2.68 -7.85
C THR A 143 -31.23 3.76 -7.33
N TRP A 144 -30.50 4.41 -8.24
CA TRP A 144 -29.63 5.55 -7.90
C TRP A 144 -30.41 6.70 -7.27
N ASP A 145 -31.59 7.02 -7.82
CA ASP A 145 -32.44 8.10 -7.32
C ASP A 145 -32.93 7.81 -5.89
N GLU A 146 -33.41 6.60 -5.62
CA GLU A 146 -33.85 6.18 -4.28
C GLU A 146 -32.69 6.24 -3.25
N ALA A 147 -31.50 5.81 -3.65
CA ALA A 147 -30.32 5.87 -2.78
C ALA A 147 -29.91 7.33 -2.50
N PHE A 148 -29.88 8.19 -3.51
CA PHE A 148 -29.55 9.60 -3.33
C PHE A 148 -30.62 10.37 -2.55
N ASP A 149 -31.90 10.07 -2.74
CA ASP A 149 -33.00 10.66 -1.97
C ASP A 149 -32.90 10.29 -0.49
N ALA A 150 -32.57 9.03 -0.19
CA ALA A 150 -32.33 8.58 1.19
C ALA A 150 -31.16 9.35 1.83
N ILE A 151 -30.04 9.51 1.12
CA ILE A 151 -28.88 10.28 1.59
C ILE A 151 -29.24 11.75 1.79
N ALA A 152 -29.91 12.37 0.82
CA ALA A 152 -30.27 13.79 0.84
C ALA A 152 -31.25 14.11 1.98
N ALA A 153 -32.17 13.21 2.29
CA ALA A 153 -33.10 13.35 3.40
C ALA A 153 -32.39 13.42 4.76
N ILE A 154 -31.30 12.67 4.92
CA ILE A 154 -30.45 12.71 6.13
C ILE A 154 -29.53 13.93 6.11
N ALA A 155 -28.87 14.22 4.98
CA ALA A 155 -27.95 15.36 4.85
C ALA A 155 -28.63 16.70 5.22
N LYS A 156 -29.88 16.92 4.78
CA LYS A 156 -30.67 18.10 5.15
C LYS A 156 -30.89 18.26 6.66
N LYS A 157 -30.99 17.14 7.40
CA LYS A 157 -31.17 17.12 8.86
C LYS A 157 -29.84 17.14 9.61
N ALA A 158 -28.77 16.68 8.98
CA ALA A 158 -27.43 16.62 9.54
C ALA A 158 -26.80 18.02 9.66
N GLY A 159 -27.08 18.93 8.71
CA GLY A 159 -26.41 20.22 8.65
C GLY A 159 -24.90 20.00 8.50
N SER A 160 -24.09 20.63 9.36
CA SER A 160 -22.64 20.44 9.41
C SER A 160 -22.18 19.17 10.17
N SER A 161 -23.09 18.37 10.72
CA SER A 161 -22.76 17.11 11.41
C SER A 161 -22.58 15.97 10.38
N VAL A 162 -21.56 16.15 9.52
CA VAL A 162 -21.23 15.23 8.42
C VAL A 162 -19.74 14.92 8.46
N ALA A 163 -19.35 13.68 8.23
CA ALA A 163 -17.94 13.31 8.08
C ALA A 163 -17.69 12.46 6.84
N ALA A 164 -16.43 12.32 6.45
CA ALA A 164 -16.01 11.31 5.49
C ALA A 164 -14.72 10.61 5.94
N ILE A 165 -14.70 9.29 5.74
CA ILE A 165 -13.55 8.43 5.99
C ILE A 165 -13.05 7.87 4.65
N ALA A 166 -11.78 8.12 4.34
CA ALA A 166 -11.12 7.60 3.15
C ALA A 166 -10.55 6.20 3.40
N GLY A 167 -10.84 5.28 2.48
CA GLY A 167 -10.24 3.95 2.43
C GLY A 167 -8.85 3.94 1.81
N ASP A 168 -8.18 2.79 1.92
CA ASP A 168 -6.75 2.67 1.62
C ASP A 168 -6.42 2.61 0.12
N LEU A 169 -7.40 2.34 -0.75
CA LEU A 169 -7.22 2.13 -2.19
C LEU A 169 -7.66 3.33 -3.06
N LEU A 170 -8.06 4.44 -2.44
CA LEU A 170 -8.61 5.59 -3.14
C LEU A 170 -7.56 6.41 -3.91
N ASP A 171 -8.00 6.89 -5.06
CA ASP A 171 -7.37 7.95 -5.84
C ASP A 171 -7.60 9.34 -5.22
N CYS A 172 -6.72 10.27 -5.55
CA CYS A 172 -6.78 11.66 -5.10
C CYS A 172 -8.02 12.39 -5.60
N GLU A 173 -8.54 12.08 -6.78
CA GLU A 173 -9.73 12.74 -7.35
C GLU A 173 -10.98 12.44 -6.52
N THR A 174 -11.21 11.18 -6.19
CA THR A 174 -12.34 10.76 -5.35
C THR A 174 -12.24 11.40 -3.95
N MET A 175 -11.04 11.41 -3.35
CA MET A 175 -10.80 12.10 -2.08
C MET A 175 -11.02 13.61 -2.19
N PHE A 176 -10.66 14.24 -3.31
CA PHE A 176 -10.89 15.67 -3.51
C PHE A 176 -12.39 16.00 -3.72
N ALA A 177 -13.10 15.18 -4.49
CA ALA A 177 -14.54 15.33 -4.72
C ALA A 177 -15.33 15.17 -3.42
N ALA A 178 -15.02 14.16 -2.60
CA ALA A 178 -15.66 13.96 -1.31
C ALA A 178 -15.32 15.09 -0.32
N LYS A 179 -14.08 15.59 -0.30
CA LYS A 179 -13.71 16.78 0.48
C LYS A 179 -14.57 17.98 0.10
N LYS A 180 -14.79 18.22 -1.21
CA LYS A 180 -15.68 19.30 -1.67
C LYS A 180 -17.12 19.09 -1.25
N LEU A 181 -17.63 17.86 -1.30
CA LEU A 181 -18.99 17.52 -0.88
C LEU A 181 -19.18 17.81 0.62
N VAL A 182 -18.29 17.30 1.47
CA VAL A 182 -18.36 17.49 2.93
C VAL A 182 -18.22 18.97 3.30
N ASN A 183 -17.30 19.69 2.65
CA ASN A 183 -17.17 21.15 2.81
C ASN A 183 -18.44 21.89 2.37
N GLY A 184 -19.08 21.47 1.28
CA GLY A 184 -20.35 22.04 0.79
C GLY A 184 -21.52 21.79 1.75
N LEU A 185 -21.44 20.75 2.57
CA LEU A 185 -22.38 20.48 3.67
C LEU A 185 -22.00 21.22 4.97
N GLY A 186 -20.93 22.03 4.95
CA GLY A 186 -20.50 22.85 6.08
C GLY A 186 -19.65 22.11 7.12
N SER A 187 -19.06 20.98 6.77
CA SER A 187 -18.16 20.22 7.66
C SER A 187 -16.73 20.14 7.10
N THR A 188 -15.77 19.89 7.98
CA THR A 188 -14.37 19.62 7.64
C THR A 188 -13.85 18.32 8.26
N LEU A 189 -14.77 17.46 8.73
CA LEU A 189 -14.45 16.17 9.37
C LEU A 189 -14.04 15.14 8.32
N LEU A 190 -12.74 15.11 8.02
CA LEU A 190 -12.11 14.22 7.05
C LEU A 190 -10.99 13.44 7.72
N GLU A 191 -10.96 12.12 7.54
CA GLU A 191 -9.90 11.26 8.07
C GLU A 191 -9.63 10.09 7.12
N GLY A 192 -8.36 9.72 6.92
CA GLY A 192 -7.99 8.54 6.15
C GLY A 192 -7.41 7.39 6.99
N ARG A 193 -7.01 7.63 8.24
CA ARG A 193 -6.29 6.68 9.11
C ARG A 193 -7.30 5.82 9.86
N GLN A 194 -7.86 4.86 9.13
CA GLN A 194 -8.99 4.01 9.54
C GLN A 194 -8.79 3.31 10.90
N THR A 195 -7.57 2.84 11.19
CA THR A 195 -7.26 1.99 12.35
C THR A 195 -6.82 2.78 13.60
N GLY A 196 -7.04 4.10 13.62
CA GLY A 196 -6.71 4.93 14.79
C GLY A 196 -5.22 5.24 14.97
N MET A 197 -4.44 5.10 13.89
CA MET A 197 -3.06 5.63 13.82
C MET A 197 -3.11 7.16 13.80
N ALA A 198 -3.08 7.79 14.97
CA ALA A 198 -2.95 9.25 15.08
C ALA A 198 -1.47 9.60 15.24
N TYR A 199 -0.97 10.48 14.37
CA TYR A 199 0.40 10.99 14.38
C TYR A 199 0.40 12.40 13.78
N ASP A 200 1.47 13.17 14.04
CA ASP A 200 1.58 14.55 13.57
C ASP A 200 1.80 14.60 12.06
N VAL A 201 0.94 15.36 11.38
CA VAL A 201 0.92 15.53 9.92
C VAL A 201 1.10 17.00 9.52
N THR A 202 1.47 17.87 10.45
CA THR A 202 1.65 19.31 10.21
C THR A 202 2.75 19.59 9.18
N ASN A 203 3.71 18.68 9.03
CA ASN A 203 4.77 18.76 8.04
C ASN A 203 4.81 17.46 7.20
N LEU A 204 4.68 17.54 5.88
CA LEU A 204 4.75 16.34 5.05
C LEU A 204 6.11 15.63 5.13
N GLY A 205 7.20 16.37 5.40
CA GLY A 205 8.52 15.78 5.61
C GLY A 205 8.63 14.91 6.87
N SER A 206 7.72 15.06 7.85
CA SER A 206 7.68 14.18 9.03
C SER A 206 6.92 12.87 8.77
N VAL A 207 6.29 12.73 7.61
CA VAL A 207 5.45 11.56 7.26
C VAL A 207 5.75 10.99 5.89
N ALA A 208 6.70 11.56 5.16
CA ALA A 208 7.14 11.06 3.86
C ALA A 208 8.33 10.11 3.99
N PHE A 209 8.57 9.38 2.91
CA PHE A 209 9.78 8.62 2.69
C PHE A 209 10.83 9.49 1.97
N ASN A 210 11.45 10.39 2.74
CA ASN A 210 12.24 11.50 2.19
C ASN A 210 13.51 11.10 1.43
N THR A 211 14.10 9.95 1.76
CA THR A 211 15.32 9.48 1.07
C THR A 211 15.04 9.12 -0.38
N THR A 212 13.78 8.81 -0.74
CA THR A 212 13.37 8.08 -1.96
C THR A 212 13.73 6.60 -1.92
N ILE A 213 12.94 5.79 -2.62
CA ILE A 213 13.09 4.33 -2.65
C ILE A 213 14.42 3.92 -3.28
N ALA A 214 14.85 4.61 -4.35
CA ALA A 214 16.08 4.31 -5.08
C ALA A 214 17.35 4.62 -4.27
N GLU A 215 17.39 5.78 -3.61
CA GLU A 215 18.59 6.24 -2.91
C GLU A 215 18.88 5.45 -1.63
N ILE A 216 17.94 4.67 -1.12
CA ILE A 216 18.20 3.75 0.01
C ILE A 216 19.33 2.77 -0.29
N GLU A 217 19.54 2.41 -1.55
CA GLU A 217 20.68 1.56 -1.92
C GLU A 217 22.03 2.19 -1.60
N ASN A 218 22.09 3.51 -1.37
CA ASN A 218 23.30 4.25 -1.03
C ASN A 218 23.47 4.40 0.49
N ALA A 219 22.54 3.89 1.30
CA ALA A 219 22.65 3.93 2.76
C ALA A 219 23.77 3.04 3.29
N ASP A 220 24.46 3.49 4.34
CA ASP A 220 25.55 2.76 5.02
C ASP A 220 25.20 2.36 6.47
N ALA A 221 24.23 3.03 7.08
CA ALA A 221 23.59 2.61 8.34
C ALA A 221 22.07 2.77 8.25
N ILE A 222 21.31 1.75 8.63
CA ILE A 222 19.85 1.75 8.57
C ILE A 222 19.30 1.35 9.94
N LEU A 223 18.38 2.15 10.49
CA LEU A 223 17.61 1.83 11.67
C LEU A 223 16.14 1.62 11.30
N LEU A 224 15.62 0.41 11.51
CA LEU A 224 14.21 0.09 11.35
C LEU A 224 13.49 0.24 12.69
N VAL A 225 12.31 0.85 12.71
CA VAL A 225 11.56 1.11 13.94
C VAL A 225 10.13 0.65 13.76
N GLY A 226 9.76 -0.46 14.40
CA GLY A 226 8.43 -1.07 14.35
C GLY A 226 7.93 -1.34 12.94
N SER A 227 8.83 -1.77 12.04
CA SER A 227 8.49 -2.10 10.64
C SER A 227 8.83 -3.54 10.32
N ASN A 228 7.86 -4.24 9.75
CA ASN A 228 8.09 -5.46 9.01
C ASN A 228 8.10 -5.17 7.50
N LEU A 229 9.21 -4.58 7.03
CA LEU A 229 9.36 -4.13 5.65
C LEU A 229 9.04 -5.22 4.62
N ARG A 230 9.34 -6.48 4.94
CA ARG A 230 9.07 -7.61 4.05
C ARG A 230 7.59 -7.70 3.67
N TRP A 231 6.67 -7.43 4.59
CA TRP A 231 5.23 -7.57 4.32
C TRP A 231 4.52 -6.24 4.11
N GLU A 232 5.04 -5.16 4.69
CA GLU A 232 4.46 -3.81 4.61
C GLU A 232 4.82 -3.09 3.33
N ALA A 233 6.09 -3.19 2.89
CA ALA A 233 6.60 -2.58 1.67
C ALA A 233 7.72 -3.45 1.05
N PRO A 234 7.36 -4.62 0.48
CA PRO A 234 8.33 -5.65 0.08
C PRO A 234 9.44 -5.14 -0.85
N LEU A 235 9.11 -4.19 -1.72
CA LEU A 235 10.08 -3.64 -2.67
C LEU A 235 11.10 -2.71 -2.00
N ILE A 236 10.74 -2.01 -0.92
CA ILE A 236 11.71 -1.29 -0.10
C ILE A 236 12.65 -2.28 0.59
N ASN A 237 12.12 -3.42 1.07
CA ASN A 237 12.92 -4.50 1.66
C ASN A 237 14.01 -4.99 0.68
N THR A 238 13.71 -5.09 -0.63
CA THR A 238 14.70 -5.44 -1.65
C THR A 238 15.80 -4.38 -1.81
N ARG A 239 15.46 -3.08 -1.71
CA ARG A 239 16.45 -1.99 -1.78
C ARG A 239 17.36 -1.98 -0.56
N VAL A 240 16.81 -2.21 0.63
CA VAL A 240 17.59 -2.40 1.86
C VAL A 240 18.55 -3.59 1.71
N ARG A 241 18.09 -4.72 1.15
CA ARG A 241 18.95 -5.87 0.85
C ARG A 241 20.11 -5.49 -0.09
N LYS A 242 19.85 -4.66 -1.12
CA LYS A 242 20.91 -4.17 -2.01
C LYS A 242 21.91 -3.25 -1.28
N ALA A 243 21.45 -2.40 -0.36
CA ALA A 243 22.33 -1.61 0.50
C ALA A 243 23.22 -2.50 1.39
N ILE A 244 22.67 -3.56 1.98
CA ILE A 244 23.44 -4.54 2.78
C ILE A 244 24.56 -5.18 1.96
N LYS A 245 24.27 -5.57 0.71
CA LYS A 245 25.31 -6.12 -0.20
C LYS A 245 26.44 -5.13 -0.50
N ARG A 246 26.19 -3.82 -0.37
CA ARG A 246 27.19 -2.75 -0.49
C ARG A 246 27.89 -2.43 0.84
N GLY A 247 27.54 -3.12 1.92
CA GLY A 247 28.17 -2.99 3.24
C GLY A 247 27.34 -2.26 4.29
N ALA A 248 26.08 -1.92 4.02
CA ALA A 248 25.23 -1.26 4.99
C ALA A 248 25.00 -2.12 6.24
N LYS A 249 25.00 -1.47 7.41
CA LYS A 249 24.62 -2.09 8.69
C LYS A 249 23.16 -1.82 8.98
N VAL A 250 22.40 -2.84 9.39
CA VAL A 250 20.97 -2.72 9.69
C VAL A 250 20.71 -3.06 11.15
N PHE A 251 20.09 -2.12 11.84
CA PHE A 251 19.62 -2.22 13.22
C PHE A 251 18.10 -2.15 13.23
N ALA A 252 17.46 -2.73 14.25
CA ALA A 252 16.02 -2.63 14.40
C ALA A 252 15.58 -2.50 15.85
N ILE A 253 14.53 -1.71 16.07
CA ILE A 253 13.76 -1.61 17.31
C ILE A 253 12.35 -2.08 16.98
N GLY A 254 11.86 -3.13 17.62
CA GLY A 254 10.55 -3.72 17.37
C GLY A 254 10.53 -5.24 17.57
N GLU A 255 9.44 -5.86 17.14
CA GLU A 255 9.30 -7.32 17.13
C GLU A 255 10.29 -7.94 16.12
N GLU A 256 11.05 -8.94 16.58
CA GLU A 256 11.96 -9.67 15.71
C GLU A 256 11.20 -10.44 14.64
N THR A 257 11.49 -10.15 13.37
CA THR A 257 10.81 -10.75 12.22
C THR A 257 11.81 -11.16 11.15
N ASP A 258 11.44 -12.15 10.32
CA ASP A 258 12.28 -12.57 9.21
C ASP A 258 12.15 -11.61 8.01
N LEU A 259 13.14 -10.72 7.89
CA LEU A 259 13.26 -9.74 6.81
C LEU A 259 14.08 -10.23 5.61
N THR A 260 14.48 -11.51 5.57
CA THR A 260 15.34 -12.14 4.53
C THR A 260 16.82 -11.74 4.59
N TYR A 261 17.24 -10.95 5.57
CA TYR A 261 18.63 -10.56 5.78
C TYR A 261 18.94 -10.41 7.28
N LYS A 262 20.23 -10.40 7.63
CA LYS A 262 20.66 -10.24 9.03
C LYS A 262 20.39 -8.82 9.52
N VAL A 263 19.79 -8.73 10.69
CA VAL A 263 19.49 -7.48 11.39
C VAL A 263 19.97 -7.60 12.82
N GLN A 264 20.57 -6.53 13.35
CA GLN A 264 20.87 -6.42 14.77
C GLN A 264 19.65 -5.83 15.49
N TRP A 265 18.89 -6.68 16.16
CA TRP A 265 17.74 -6.27 16.97
C TRP A 265 18.20 -5.70 18.31
N LEU A 266 17.73 -4.51 18.64
CA LEU A 266 18.09 -3.79 19.87
C LEU A 266 17.08 -4.04 21.00
N GLY A 267 15.90 -4.58 20.66
CA GLY A 267 14.78 -4.83 21.56
C GLY A 267 13.47 -4.28 21.01
N ASN A 268 12.38 -4.49 21.74
CA ASN A 268 11.02 -4.10 21.35
C ASN A 268 10.50 -2.84 22.07
N ASP A 269 11.37 -2.14 22.81
CA ASP A 269 10.98 -0.92 23.52
C ASP A 269 11.27 0.33 22.68
N LEU A 270 10.24 1.09 22.35
CA LEU A 270 10.38 2.37 21.61
C LEU A 270 11.18 3.41 22.40
N GLY A 271 11.29 3.28 23.72
CA GLY A 271 12.17 4.11 24.56
C GLY A 271 13.65 4.04 24.15
N LEU A 272 14.05 2.99 23.41
CA LEU A 272 15.40 2.84 22.85
C LEU A 272 15.72 3.89 21.79
N LEU A 273 14.74 4.53 21.13
CA LEU A 273 14.99 5.59 20.16
C LEU A 273 15.82 6.74 20.76
N GLY A 274 15.50 7.14 21.99
CA GLY A 274 16.24 8.19 22.72
C GLY A 274 17.39 7.68 23.58
N LYS A 275 17.62 6.35 23.60
CA LYS A 275 18.61 5.68 24.47
C LYS A 275 19.30 4.54 23.72
N MET A 276 19.65 4.78 22.46
CA MET A 276 20.32 3.77 21.65
C MET A 276 21.67 3.40 22.27
N PRO A 277 22.09 2.12 22.21
CA PRO A 277 23.44 1.73 22.63
C PRO A 277 24.50 2.59 21.96
N SER A 278 25.59 2.90 22.68
CA SER A 278 26.66 3.77 22.18
C SER A 278 27.25 3.25 20.87
N GLU A 279 27.39 1.93 20.73
CA GLU A 279 27.92 1.30 19.53
C GLU A 279 27.04 1.53 18.30
N VAL A 280 25.72 1.66 18.48
CA VAL A 280 24.77 1.93 17.39
C VAL A 280 24.76 3.41 17.05
N SER A 281 24.71 4.26 18.07
CA SER A 281 24.72 5.72 17.91
C SER A 281 25.99 6.19 17.19
N GLU A 282 27.17 5.68 17.58
CA GLU A 282 28.44 5.98 16.92
C GLU A 282 28.46 5.55 15.45
N VAL A 283 27.86 4.40 15.11
CA VAL A 283 27.74 3.94 13.71
C VAL A 283 26.85 4.88 12.90
N ILE A 284 25.72 5.32 13.46
CA ILE A 284 24.78 6.24 12.79
C ILE A 284 25.38 7.64 12.63
N GLU A 285 26.13 8.13 13.62
CA GLU A 285 26.81 9.42 13.55
C GLU A 285 27.96 9.42 12.54
N ALA A 286 28.75 8.33 12.50
CA ALA A 286 29.86 8.19 11.55
C ALA A 286 29.41 7.88 10.11
N ALA A 287 28.18 7.41 9.92
CA ALA A 287 27.60 7.10 8.62
C ALA A 287 27.49 8.35 7.72
N LYS A 288 27.78 8.17 6.44
CA LYS A 288 27.60 9.22 5.42
C LYS A 288 26.14 9.36 5.01
N ASN A 289 25.43 8.24 4.89
CA ASN A 289 24.05 8.18 4.43
C ASN A 289 23.21 7.36 5.41
N PRO A 290 23.07 7.79 6.68
CA PRO A 290 22.26 7.06 7.65
C PRO A 290 20.77 7.15 7.31
N VAL A 291 20.02 6.10 7.57
CA VAL A 291 18.58 6.04 7.32
C VAL A 291 17.84 5.57 8.58
N LEU A 292 16.77 6.25 8.94
CA LEU A 292 15.75 5.78 9.87
C LEU A 292 14.48 5.48 9.08
N ILE A 293 13.93 4.29 9.24
CA ILE A 293 12.65 3.89 8.66
C ILE A 293 11.66 3.58 9.79
N LEU A 294 10.70 4.47 9.98
CA LEU A 294 9.60 4.29 10.92
C LEU A 294 8.43 3.57 10.23
N GLY A 295 8.11 2.37 10.74
CA GLY A 295 7.02 1.55 10.23
C GLY A 295 5.67 1.82 10.89
N PRO A 296 4.59 1.27 10.31
CA PRO A 296 3.23 1.39 10.83
C PRO A 296 3.08 0.83 12.25
N GLY A 297 3.84 -0.20 12.64
CA GLY A 297 3.78 -0.82 13.96
C GLY A 297 4.24 0.10 15.10
N ALA A 298 5.07 1.10 14.80
CA ALA A 298 5.52 2.11 15.77
C ALA A 298 4.97 3.51 15.46
N LEU A 299 4.20 3.71 14.40
CA LEU A 299 3.87 5.06 13.93
C LEU A 299 3.00 5.85 14.93
N LYS A 300 2.08 5.20 15.63
CA LYS A 300 1.19 5.87 16.60
C LYS A 300 1.97 6.43 17.80
N ASP A 301 2.80 5.61 18.43
CA ASP A 301 3.46 5.94 19.70
C ASP A 301 4.94 6.35 19.54
N GLY A 302 5.54 6.01 18.40
CA GLY A 302 6.95 6.23 18.09
C GLY A 302 7.24 7.40 17.16
N HIS A 303 6.23 8.04 16.55
CA HIS A 303 6.45 9.16 15.62
C HIS A 303 7.13 10.37 16.26
N GLY A 304 6.62 10.84 17.40
CA GLY A 304 7.25 11.95 18.15
C GLY A 304 8.70 11.63 18.58
N PRO A 305 8.95 10.49 19.26
CA PRO A 305 10.31 10.05 19.59
C PRO A 305 11.24 9.91 18.38
N ALA A 306 10.75 9.39 17.25
CA ALA A 306 11.54 9.27 16.03
C ALA A 306 11.90 10.65 15.44
N LEU A 307 10.97 11.61 15.49
CA LEU A 307 11.25 13.00 15.08
C LEU A 307 12.30 13.67 15.97
N ALA A 308 12.30 13.36 17.27
CA ALA A 308 13.29 13.92 18.20
C ALA A 308 14.74 13.51 17.87
N VAL A 309 14.92 12.36 17.19
CA VAL A 309 16.24 11.87 16.76
C VAL A 309 16.49 12.01 15.25
N ALA A 310 15.55 12.58 14.50
CA ALA A 310 15.62 12.66 13.05
C ALA A 310 16.86 13.42 12.53
N SER A 311 17.36 14.42 13.28
CA SER A 311 18.55 15.19 12.92
C SER A 311 19.81 14.33 12.82
N SER A 312 19.92 13.25 13.61
CA SER A 312 21.05 12.30 13.52
C SER A 312 21.10 11.54 12.19
N PHE A 313 19.99 11.51 11.46
CA PHE A 313 19.86 10.86 10.15
C PHE A 313 19.90 11.84 8.98
N MET A 314 20.18 13.13 9.22
CA MET A 314 20.29 14.15 8.19
C MET A 314 21.75 14.53 7.96
N ARG A 315 22.10 14.91 6.72
CA ARG A 315 23.39 15.53 6.39
C ARG A 315 23.16 16.80 5.59
N PRO A 316 23.81 17.93 5.94
CA PRO A 316 23.75 19.14 5.12
C PRO A 316 24.45 18.91 3.78
N ALA A 317 24.06 19.70 2.77
CA ALA A 317 24.79 19.73 1.51
C ALA A 317 26.23 20.24 1.75
N THR A 318 27.19 19.64 1.05
CA THR A 318 28.61 20.06 1.06
C THR A 318 29.13 20.16 -0.38
N GLU A 319 30.35 20.67 -0.57
CA GLU A 319 30.91 20.80 -1.91
C GLU A 319 31.02 19.43 -2.59
N GLY A 320 30.24 19.22 -3.66
CA GLY A 320 30.18 17.95 -4.39
C GLY A 320 29.23 16.89 -3.80
N GLN A 321 28.45 17.19 -2.75
CA GLN A 321 27.45 16.27 -2.19
C GLN A 321 26.14 17.00 -1.86
N ASN A 322 25.02 16.44 -2.32
CA ASN A 322 23.69 16.95 -2.01
C ASN A 322 23.35 16.73 -0.53
N ALA A 323 22.38 17.51 -0.01
CA ALA A 323 21.83 17.26 1.31
C ALA A 323 21.18 15.86 1.37
N TRP A 324 21.32 15.21 2.52
CA TRP A 324 20.74 13.89 2.79
C TRP A 324 19.64 14.01 3.83
N ASN A 325 18.46 13.49 3.52
CA ASN A 325 17.38 13.33 4.48
C ASN A 325 17.09 11.84 4.67
N GLY A 326 17.68 11.26 5.72
CA GLY A 326 17.54 9.85 6.06
C GLY A 326 16.30 9.51 6.89
N PHE A 327 15.47 10.48 7.26
CA PHE A 327 14.26 10.21 8.03
C PHE A 327 13.14 9.77 7.10
N ASN A 328 12.57 8.58 7.32
CA ASN A 328 11.56 7.99 6.45
C ASN A 328 10.41 7.37 7.25
N VAL A 329 9.19 7.49 6.70
CA VAL A 329 8.01 6.81 7.22
C VAL A 329 7.45 5.88 6.15
N VAL A 330 7.17 4.63 6.53
CA VAL A 330 6.50 3.64 5.68
C VAL A 330 5.02 3.64 5.98
N HIS A 331 4.23 3.86 4.92
CA HIS A 331 2.79 3.67 4.94
C HIS A 331 2.43 2.31 4.33
N THR A 332 1.27 1.78 4.68
CA THR A 332 0.75 0.51 4.14
C THR A 332 -0.36 0.70 3.11
N ALA A 333 -0.93 1.91 3.02
CA ALA A 333 -2.08 2.24 2.19
C ALA A 333 -1.69 3.18 1.04
N ALA A 334 -2.09 2.83 -0.18
CA ALA A 334 -1.82 3.63 -1.39
C ALA A 334 -2.43 5.03 -1.32
N ALA A 335 -3.61 5.17 -0.71
CA ALA A 335 -4.28 6.45 -0.54
C ALA A 335 -3.65 7.35 0.52
N ARG A 336 -2.73 6.83 1.36
CA ARG A 336 -2.27 7.51 2.57
C ARG A 336 -1.62 8.85 2.28
N MET A 337 -0.56 8.86 1.48
CA MET A 337 0.21 10.09 1.24
C MET A 337 -0.63 11.13 0.49
N GLY A 338 -1.38 10.70 -0.53
CA GLY A 338 -2.30 11.57 -1.26
C GLY A 338 -3.41 12.15 -0.38
N GLY A 339 -3.96 11.36 0.54
CA GLY A 339 -4.94 11.80 1.52
C GLY A 339 -4.36 12.86 2.46
N LEU A 340 -3.16 12.64 3.00
CA LEU A 340 -2.47 13.60 3.86
C LEU A 340 -2.22 14.93 3.13
N MET A 341 -1.76 14.89 1.88
CA MET A 341 -1.59 16.10 1.05
C MET A 341 -2.90 16.85 0.80
N LEU A 342 -4.02 16.12 0.73
CA LEU A 342 -5.35 16.70 0.59
C LEU A 342 -5.99 17.08 1.94
N GLY A 343 -5.31 16.90 3.07
CA GLY A 343 -5.80 17.25 4.40
C GLY A 343 -6.82 16.26 4.99
N TRP A 344 -6.74 14.98 4.63
CA TRP A 344 -7.56 13.90 5.21
C TRP A 344 -6.96 13.38 6.52
N ALA A 345 -6.79 14.27 7.49
CA ALA A 345 -6.23 13.93 8.79
C ALA A 345 -6.71 14.92 9.85
N GLN A 346 -7.41 14.41 10.86
CA GLN A 346 -7.71 15.18 12.08
C GLN A 346 -6.51 15.12 13.05
N PRO A 347 -6.28 16.15 13.89
CA PRO A 347 -5.17 16.13 14.86
C PRO A 347 -5.16 14.89 15.77
N GLY A 348 -6.31 14.49 16.32
CA GLY A 348 -6.51 13.29 17.13
C GLY A 348 -6.88 12.03 16.31
N GLY A 349 -6.80 12.09 14.99
CA GLY A 349 -7.13 10.98 14.11
C GLY A 349 -8.63 10.67 14.06
N ILE A 350 -8.97 9.40 13.83
CA ILE A 350 -10.37 8.96 13.75
C ILE A 350 -11.15 9.20 15.05
N ALA A 351 -10.47 9.29 16.19
CA ALA A 351 -11.10 9.57 17.48
C ALA A 351 -11.78 10.95 17.51
N ASP A 352 -11.25 11.95 16.81
CA ASP A 352 -11.87 13.27 16.70
C ASP A 352 -13.19 13.19 15.90
N VAL A 353 -13.20 12.38 14.84
CA VAL A 353 -14.41 12.16 14.04
C VAL A 353 -15.48 11.43 14.85
N VAL A 354 -15.09 10.41 15.62
CA VAL A 354 -15.99 9.68 16.52
C VAL A 354 -16.54 10.62 17.61
N ALA A 355 -15.69 11.43 18.23
CA ALA A 355 -16.08 12.37 19.27
C ALA A 355 -17.03 13.48 18.77
N ALA A 356 -16.94 13.84 17.48
CA ALA A 356 -17.86 14.78 16.85
C ALA A 356 -19.28 14.21 16.61
N ASP A 357 -19.47 12.89 16.81
CA ASP A 357 -20.75 12.17 16.66
C ASP A 357 -21.54 12.58 15.40
N PRO A 358 -20.97 12.38 14.20
CA PRO A 358 -21.59 12.82 12.96
C PRO A 358 -22.90 12.07 12.70
N LYS A 359 -23.96 12.81 12.35
CA LYS A 359 -25.25 12.23 11.96
C LYS A 359 -25.18 11.48 10.63
N LEU A 360 -24.27 11.89 9.74
CA LEU A 360 -24.04 11.28 8.42
C LEU A 360 -22.54 11.08 8.21
N THR A 361 -22.10 9.88 7.85
CA THR A 361 -20.70 9.63 7.48
C THR A 361 -20.61 8.87 6.17
N PHE A 362 -19.77 9.38 5.27
CA PHE A 362 -19.39 8.72 4.03
C PHE A 362 -18.14 7.87 4.25
N PHE A 363 -18.25 6.56 4.03
CA PHE A 363 -17.14 5.61 4.07
C PHE A 363 -16.73 5.28 2.63
N LEU A 364 -15.64 5.87 2.17
CA LEU A 364 -15.19 5.78 0.79
C LEU A 364 -14.24 4.58 0.64
N GLY A 365 -14.77 3.40 0.39
CA GLY A 365 -13.99 2.16 0.33
C GLY A 365 -13.23 1.86 1.63
N ALA A 366 -13.72 2.41 2.74
CA ALA A 366 -13.12 2.24 4.06
C ALA A 366 -13.70 0.98 4.70
N ASP A 367 -12.89 -0.07 4.79
CA ASP A 367 -13.29 -1.39 5.30
C ASP A 367 -12.58 -1.77 6.60
N GLU A 368 -11.53 -1.04 7.01
CA GLU A 368 -10.74 -1.33 8.21
C GLU A 368 -11.13 -0.49 9.43
N VAL A 369 -12.25 0.22 9.34
CA VAL A 369 -12.81 1.03 10.44
C VAL A 369 -13.50 0.14 11.47
N ASP A 370 -13.38 0.47 12.75
CA ASP A 370 -14.27 -0.09 13.78
C ASP A 370 -15.65 0.59 13.72
N PHE A 371 -16.55 -0.02 12.94
CA PHE A 371 -17.91 0.50 12.74
C PHE A 371 -18.77 0.54 14.01
N ALA A 372 -18.38 -0.15 15.10
CA ALA A 372 -19.11 -0.09 16.36
C ALA A 372 -19.06 1.33 16.98
N THR A 373 -17.97 2.06 16.74
CA THR A 373 -17.80 3.46 17.19
C THR A 373 -18.70 4.44 16.44
N PHE A 374 -19.32 4.02 15.33
CA PHE A 374 -20.24 4.82 14.52
C PHE A 374 -21.71 4.33 14.61
N ALA A 375 -22.08 3.60 15.67
CA ALA A 375 -23.41 2.97 15.76
C ALA A 375 -24.59 3.94 15.54
N GLY A 376 -24.50 5.19 16.05
CA GLY A 376 -25.54 6.22 15.94
C GLY A 376 -25.55 7.00 14.62
N THR A 377 -24.56 6.81 13.76
CA THR A 377 -24.40 7.53 12.49
C THR A 377 -25.15 6.85 11.36
N PHE A 378 -25.74 7.62 10.45
CA PHE A 378 -26.20 7.11 9.15
C PHE A 378 -25.01 6.90 8.22
N LYS A 379 -24.78 5.66 7.78
CA LYS A 379 -23.55 5.24 7.10
C LYS A 379 -23.79 5.06 5.61
N VAL A 380 -23.06 5.83 4.80
CA VAL A 380 -23.05 5.68 3.34
C VAL A 380 -21.73 5.06 2.95
N TYR A 381 -21.74 3.80 2.51
CA TYR A 381 -20.55 3.13 1.99
C TYR A 381 -20.47 3.32 0.48
N ILE A 382 -19.38 3.90 0.00
CA ILE A 382 -19.09 4.10 -1.42
C ILE A 382 -17.87 3.27 -1.75
N GLY A 383 -18.06 2.10 -2.36
CA GLY A 383 -16.96 1.16 -2.56
C GLY A 383 -17.25 0.15 -3.65
N HIS A 384 -16.26 -0.68 -3.96
CA HIS A 384 -16.32 -1.61 -5.10
C HIS A 384 -16.48 -3.08 -4.70
N HIS A 385 -16.24 -3.43 -3.43
CA HIS A 385 -16.42 -4.78 -2.87
C HIS A 385 -17.37 -4.77 -1.67
N GLY A 386 -18.12 -5.86 -1.51
CA GLY A 386 -18.92 -6.10 -0.31
C GLY A 386 -18.09 -6.81 0.77
N ASP A 387 -17.57 -6.05 1.72
CA ASP A 387 -16.93 -6.58 2.94
C ASP A 387 -17.50 -5.89 4.21
N LYS A 388 -16.70 -5.66 5.25
CA LYS A 388 -17.12 -5.07 6.53
C LYS A 388 -17.88 -3.76 6.34
N GLY A 389 -17.36 -2.81 5.54
CA GLY A 389 -17.98 -1.51 5.36
C GLY A 389 -19.36 -1.57 4.72
N ALA A 390 -19.49 -2.42 3.69
CA ALA A 390 -20.79 -2.68 3.06
C ALA A 390 -21.79 -3.31 4.03
N HIS A 391 -21.38 -4.27 4.87
CA HIS A 391 -22.28 -4.93 5.83
C HIS A 391 -22.85 -3.97 6.88
N HIS A 392 -22.10 -2.95 7.29
CA HIS A 392 -22.54 -1.95 8.27
C HIS A 392 -23.29 -0.76 7.66
N ALA A 393 -23.29 -0.60 6.33
CA ALA A 393 -23.88 0.55 5.66
C ALA A 393 -25.41 0.62 5.77
N ASP A 394 -25.94 1.84 5.83
CA ASP A 394 -27.37 2.13 5.62
C ASP A 394 -27.68 2.35 4.13
N VAL A 395 -26.72 2.90 3.38
CA VAL A 395 -26.77 3.02 1.92
C VAL A 395 -25.45 2.57 1.33
N ILE A 396 -25.50 1.75 0.28
CA ILE A 396 -24.33 1.32 -0.49
C ILE A 396 -24.42 1.95 -1.87
N LEU A 397 -23.36 2.64 -2.29
CA LEU A 397 -23.17 3.13 -3.65
C LEU A 397 -22.00 2.36 -4.29
N PRO A 398 -22.24 1.60 -5.37
CA PRO A 398 -21.18 0.86 -6.03
C PRO A 398 -20.21 1.81 -6.74
N ALA A 399 -18.91 1.60 -6.57
CA ALA A 399 -17.84 2.39 -7.18
C ALA A 399 -16.96 1.56 -8.11
N ALA A 400 -16.24 2.25 -9.00
CA ALA A 400 -15.21 1.64 -9.84
C ALA A 400 -13.97 1.23 -9.01
N THR A 401 -13.36 0.11 -9.36
CA THR A 401 -12.04 -0.30 -8.84
C THR A 401 -10.92 0.53 -9.48
N TYR A 402 -9.71 0.47 -8.91
CA TYR A 402 -8.52 1.13 -9.48
C TYR A 402 -8.23 0.72 -10.94
N ALA A 403 -8.65 -0.48 -11.35
CA ALA A 403 -8.48 -0.97 -12.72
C ALA A 403 -9.51 -0.41 -13.71
N GLU A 404 -10.62 0.18 -13.24
CA GLU A 404 -11.78 0.56 -14.06
C GLU A 404 -11.95 2.09 -14.23
N LYS A 405 -11.12 2.88 -13.55
CA LYS A 405 -11.10 4.34 -13.66
C LYS A 405 -9.68 4.87 -13.70
N PRO A 406 -9.43 5.99 -14.39
CA PRO A 406 -8.14 6.65 -14.28
C PRO A 406 -8.05 7.33 -12.91
N GLY A 407 -6.93 7.14 -12.22
CA GLY A 407 -6.74 7.62 -10.84
C GLY A 407 -5.35 8.20 -10.63
N THR A 408 -5.26 9.26 -9.83
CA THR A 408 -3.98 9.80 -9.38
C THR A 408 -3.69 9.24 -8.00
N TYR A 409 -2.53 8.60 -7.86
CA TYR A 409 -2.04 8.03 -6.61
C TYR A 409 -0.74 8.71 -6.22
N VAL A 410 -0.50 8.85 -4.92
CA VAL A 410 0.75 9.39 -4.41
C VAL A 410 1.34 8.35 -3.48
N ASN A 411 2.51 7.83 -3.84
CA ASN A 411 3.19 6.83 -3.04
C ASN A 411 3.84 7.43 -1.78
N LEU A 412 4.43 6.58 -0.93
CA LEU A 412 5.04 6.97 0.35
C LEU A 412 6.19 8.00 0.24
N GLU A 413 6.89 8.11 -0.90
CA GLU A 413 7.94 9.11 -1.11
C GLU A 413 7.40 10.44 -1.68
N GLY A 414 6.08 10.55 -1.85
CA GLY A 414 5.43 11.73 -2.40
C GLY A 414 5.39 11.79 -3.93
N ARG A 415 5.77 10.71 -4.63
CA ARG A 415 5.73 10.64 -6.09
C ARG A 415 4.29 10.54 -6.56
N VAL A 416 3.88 11.50 -7.37
CA VAL A 416 2.57 11.52 -8.03
C VAL A 416 2.61 10.60 -9.25
N GLN A 417 1.71 9.62 -9.29
CA GLN A 417 1.60 8.63 -10.37
C GLN A 417 0.18 8.61 -10.91
N ARG A 418 0.05 8.49 -12.24
CA ARG A 418 -1.25 8.42 -12.91
C ARG A 418 -1.49 7.00 -13.42
N ALA A 419 -2.55 6.38 -12.93
CA ALA A 419 -3.03 5.09 -13.39
C ALA A 419 -4.00 5.27 -14.59
N ASP A 420 -3.85 4.41 -15.60
CA ASP A 420 -4.84 4.22 -16.66
C ASP A 420 -5.69 2.97 -16.39
N PHE A 421 -6.81 2.84 -17.10
CA PHE A 421 -7.85 1.85 -16.82
C PHE A 421 -8.10 0.87 -17.97
N ILE A 422 -8.70 -0.27 -17.63
CA ILE A 422 -9.09 -1.29 -18.61
C ILE A 422 -10.47 -0.95 -19.20
N GLY A 423 -10.54 -0.85 -20.53
CA GLY A 423 -11.81 -0.71 -21.27
C GLY A 423 -11.93 0.58 -22.10
N GLU A 424 -12.96 0.63 -22.95
CA GLU A 424 -13.46 1.87 -23.53
C GLU A 424 -14.47 2.44 -22.52
N ARG A 425 -14.20 3.63 -21.96
CA ARG A 425 -15.00 4.42 -20.99
C ARG A 425 -15.98 3.64 -20.08
N ALA A 426 -15.88 3.83 -18.77
CA ALA A 426 -16.78 3.31 -17.72
C ALA A 426 -18.31 3.57 -17.88
N GLN A 427 -18.77 4.09 -19.01
CA GLN A 427 -20.17 4.42 -19.35
C GLN A 427 -21.14 3.23 -19.30
N ASP A 428 -20.66 1.99 -19.35
CA ASP A 428 -21.53 0.80 -19.34
C ASP A 428 -21.81 0.20 -17.95
N ARG A 429 -21.20 0.68 -16.87
CA ARG A 429 -21.46 0.18 -15.51
C ARG A 429 -22.09 1.27 -14.66
N PRO A 430 -23.19 0.99 -13.94
CA PRO A 430 -23.83 1.95 -13.06
C PRO A 430 -23.03 2.06 -11.76
N VAL A 431 -21.79 2.54 -11.83
CA VAL A 431 -20.87 2.70 -10.70
C VAL A 431 -20.26 4.11 -10.69
N LEU A 432 -19.99 4.65 -9.51
CA LEU A 432 -19.31 5.95 -9.38
C LEU A 432 -17.85 5.83 -9.81
N ALA A 433 -17.44 6.67 -10.77
CA ALA A 433 -16.09 6.69 -11.32
C ALA A 433 -15.15 7.70 -10.62
N GLY A 434 -15.65 8.47 -9.64
CA GLY A 434 -14.91 9.54 -8.96
C GLY A 434 -15.69 10.83 -8.91
#